data_AF-A0A533RQ22-F1
#
_entry.id   AF-A0A533RQ22-F1
#
_cell.length_a   1.000
_cell.length_b   1.000
_cell.length_c   1.000
_cell.angle_alpha   90.00
_cell.angle_beta   90.00
_cell.angle_gamma   90.00
#
_symmetry.space_group_name_H-M   'P 1'
#
loop_
_entity.id
_entity.type
_entity.pdbx_description
1 polymer ?
#
loop_
_entity_poly.entity_id
_entity_poly.type
_entity_poly.pdbx_seq_one_letter_code
_entity_poly.pdbx_strand_id
1 'polypeptide(L)' 'VPGARRGDFADASLDTSSIAFVLDCHVWSNNSVRVTARNVSASTVDLAAAPLSVQVTKRRIP' A
#
# COMPACT_ATOMS: atom_id res chain seq x y z
N VAL A 1 6.54 4.10 7.98
CA VAL A 1 6.90 5.34 7.26
C VAL A 1 7.07 6.47 8.26
N PRO A 2 8.30 6.92 8.53
CA PRO A 2 8.58 7.94 9.55
C PRO A 2 7.69 9.19 9.41
N GLY A 3 7.15 9.64 10.54
CA GLY A 3 6.30 10.83 10.63
C GLY A 3 4.88 10.68 10.08
N ALA A 4 4.49 9.52 9.53
CA ALA A 4 3.10 9.28 9.07
C ALA A 4 2.10 9.41 10.22
N ARG A 5 1.00 10.13 9.98
CA ARG A 5 -0.09 10.31 10.95
C ARG A 5 -1.43 9.98 10.31
N ARG A 6 -2.40 9.55 11.12
CA ARG A 6 -3.76 9.29 10.62
C ARG A 6 -4.32 10.52 9.92
N GLY A 7 -4.92 10.29 8.75
CA GLY A 7 -5.42 11.33 7.85
C GLY A 7 -4.39 11.84 6.84
N ASP A 8 -3.11 11.44 6.92
CA ASP A 8 -2.19 11.57 5.79
C ASP A 8 -2.63 10.65 4.65
N PHE A 9 -2.38 11.08 3.42
CA PHE A 9 -2.60 10.25 2.24
C PHE A 9 -1.46 9.23 2.14
N ALA A 10 -1.79 7.97 1.87
CA ALA A 10 -0.80 6.91 1.68
C ALA A 10 -1.07 6.19 0.37
N ASP A 11 0.00 5.88 -0.33
CA ASP A 11 -0.02 5.13 -1.59
C ASP A 11 1.02 4.02 -1.53
N ALA A 12 0.77 2.94 -2.26
CA ALA A 12 1.68 1.81 -2.32
C ALA A 12 1.74 1.25 -3.74
N SER A 13 2.94 0.86 -4.15
CA SER A 13 3.18 0.16 -5.42
C SER A 13 3.98 -1.10 -5.17
N LEU A 14 3.60 -2.17 -5.87
CA LEU A 14 4.30 -3.44 -5.84
C LEU A 14 4.92 -3.66 -7.21
N ASP A 15 6.23 -3.89 -7.25
CA ASP A 15 6.97 -4.11 -8.49
C ASP A 15 6.76 -5.55 -8.99
N THR A 16 5.59 -5.77 -9.59
CA THR A 16 5.14 -7.06 -10.11
C THR A 16 4.54 -6.89 -11.51
N SER A 17 4.74 -7.90 -12.36
CA SER A 17 4.06 -8.00 -13.66
C SER A 17 2.64 -8.56 -13.52
N SER A 18 2.24 -9.00 -12.33
CA SER A 18 0.91 -9.54 -12.08
C SER A 18 -0.12 -8.43 -11.89
N ILE A 19 -1.09 -8.39 -12.78
CA ILE A 19 -2.26 -7.50 -12.68
C ILE A 19 -3.37 -8.06 -11.77
N ALA A 20 -3.17 -9.25 -11.20
CA ALA A 20 -4.20 -9.92 -10.41
C ALA A 20 -4.39 -9.32 -9.03
N PHE A 21 -3.48 -8.47 -8.55
CA PHE A 21 -3.50 -7.92 -7.21
C PHE A 21 -3.79 -6.42 -7.21
N VAL A 22 -4.79 -6.02 -6.42
CA VAL A 22 -5.03 -4.62 -6.09
C VAL A 22 -4.51 -4.34 -4.68
N LEU A 23 -3.87 -3.18 -4.50
CA LEU A 23 -3.36 -2.75 -3.21
C LEU A 23 -4.27 -1.70 -2.59
N ASP A 24 -4.62 -1.92 -1.32
CA ASP A 24 -5.23 -0.90 -0.47
C ASP A 24 -4.19 -0.44 0.56
N CYS A 25 -3.94 0.87 0.62
CA CYS A 25 -2.91 1.46 1.48
C CYS A 25 -3.50 2.57 2.35
N HIS A 26 -3.19 2.56 3.65
CA HIS A 26 -3.56 3.66 4.55
C HIS A 26 -2.64 3.74 5.79
N VAL A 27 -2.55 4.93 6.39
CA VAL A 27 -1.83 5.11 7.66
C VAL A 27 -2.62 4.48 8.81
N TRP A 28 -2.07 3.42 9.40
CA TRP A 28 -2.74 2.63 10.44
C TRP A 28 -2.59 3.26 11.83
N SER A 29 -1.35 3.63 12.17
CA SER A 29 -0.97 4.34 13.39
C SER A 29 0.21 5.28 13.13
N ASN A 30 0.64 6.02 14.15
CA ASN A 30 1.79 6.90 14.02
C ASN A 30 3.01 6.12 13.52
N ASN A 31 3.63 6.64 12.47
CA ASN A 31 4.78 6.08 11.78
C ASN A 31 4.55 4.72 11.12
N SER A 32 3.33 4.19 11.10
CA SER A 32 3.00 2.88 10.50
C SER A 32 1.97 3.01 9.38
N VAL A 33 2.14 2.20 8.34
CA VAL A 33 1.22 2.09 7.21
C VAL A 33 0.83 0.63 7.11
N ARG A 34 -0.44 0.38 6.78
CA ARG A 34 -0.94 -0.95 6.46
C ARG A 34 -1.22 -1.00 4.96
N VAL A 35 -0.64 -2.00 4.29
CA VAL A 35 -0.92 -2.32 2.90
C VAL A 35 -1.60 -3.68 2.87
N THR A 36 -2.72 -3.77 2.16
CA THR A 36 -3.42 -5.02 1.91
C THR A 36 -3.34 -5.32 0.42
N ALA A 37 -2.82 -6.50 0.06
CA ALA A 37 -2.87 -6.99 -1.30
C ALA A 37 -4.07 -7.94 -1.44
N ARG A 38 -4.98 -7.66 -2.36
CA ARG A 38 -6.15 -8.49 -2.65
C ARG A 38 -6.04 -9.06 -4.06
N ASN A 39 -6.05 -10.38 -4.17
CA ASN A 39 -6.25 -11.04 -5.47
C ASN A 39 -7.68 -10.75 -5.95
N VAL A 40 -7.81 -10.06 -7.08
CA VAL A 40 -9.08 -9.70 -7.72
C VAL A 40 -9.36 -10.54 -8.98
N SER A 41 -8.51 -11.50 -9.28
CA SER A 41 -8.74 -12.45 -10.38
C SER A 41 -9.70 -13.58 -9.96
N ALA A 42 -10.22 -14.31 -10.95
CA ALA A 42 -11.05 -15.50 -10.72
C ALA A 42 -10.22 -16.78 -10.46
N SER A 43 -8.89 -16.65 -10.32
CA SER A 43 -7.95 -17.77 -10.24
C SER A 43 -7.03 -17.63 -9.04
N THR A 44 -6.40 -18.75 -8.66
CA THR A 44 -5.27 -18.70 -7.73
C THR A 44 -4.04 -18.23 -8.50
N VAL A 45 -3.34 -17.24 -7.95
CA VAL A 45 -2.12 -16.69 -8.53
C VAL A 45 -1.07 -16.64 -7.44
N ASP A 46 0.10 -17.18 -7.75
CA ASP A 46 1.26 -17.08 -6.87
C ASP A 46 1.80 -15.65 -6.93
N LEU A 47 1.83 -14.98 -5.78
CA LEU A 47 2.50 -13.71 -5.65
C LEU A 47 3.98 -13.97 -5.37
N ALA A 48 4.80 -13.89 -6.41
CA ALA A 48 6.25 -13.97 -6.28
C ALA A 48 6.79 -12.86 -5.37
N ALA A 49 7.98 -13.07 -4.80
CA ALA A 49 8.68 -12.04 -4.05
C ALA A 49 8.91 -10.80 -4.94
N ALA A 50 8.38 -9.66 -4.51
CA ALA A 50 8.41 -8.41 -5.24
C ALA A 50 8.68 -7.23 -4.29
N PRO A 51 9.49 -6.23 -4.69
CA PRO A 51 9.66 -5.00 -3.92
C PRO A 51 8.34 -4.25 -3.71
N LEU A 52 8.05 -3.91 -2.45
CA LEU A 52 6.93 -3.05 -2.08
C LEU A 52 7.44 -1.64 -1.76
N SER A 53 6.97 -0.64 -2.49
CA SER A 53 7.23 0.77 -2.23
C SER A 53 6.00 1.41 -1.59
N VAL A 54 6.23 2.29 -0.61
CA VAL A 54 5.16 3.00 0.11
C VAL A 54 5.52 4.47 0.22
N GLN A 55 4.59 5.33 -0.18
CA GLN A 55 4.71 6.78 -0.03
C GLN A 55 3.60 7.30 0.88
N VAL A 56 3.94 8.28 1.73
CA VAL A 56 2.96 9.01 2.54
C VAL A 56 3.10 10.50 2.27
N THR A 57 2.02 11.09 1.80
CA THR A 57 1.89 12.54 1.60
C THR A 57 1.18 13.15 2.80
N LYS A 58 1.84 14.09 3.48
CA LYS A 58 1.27 14.75 4.66
C LYS A 58 0.01 15.50 4.29
N ARG A 59 -1.02 15.36 5.12
CA ARG A 59 -2.21 16.20 4.96
C ARG A 59 -1.82 17.67 5.15
N ARG A 60 -2.28 18.53 4.25
CA ARG A 60 -2.19 19.98 4.43
C ARG A 60 -3.33 20.38 5.37
N ILE A 61 -2.98 20.77 6.59
CA ILE A 61 -3.94 21.37 7.53
C ILE A 61 -3.97 22.86 7.21
N PRO A 62 -5.15 23.47 6.97
CA PRO A 62 -5.28 24.92 6.88
C PRO A 62 -4.77 25.63 8.14
#